data_AF-A6GRJ9-F1
#
_entry.id   AF-A6GRJ9-F1
#
_cell.length_a   1.000
_cell.length_b   1.000
_cell.length_c   1.000
_cell.angle_alpha   90.00
_cell.angle_beta   90.00
_cell.angle_gamma   90.00
#
_symmetry.space_group_name_H-M   'P 1'
#
loop_
_entity.id
_entity.type
_entity.pdbx_description
1 polymer ?
#
loop_
_entity_poly.entity_id
_entity_poly.type
_entity_poly.pdbx_seq_one_letter_code
_entity_poly.pdbx_strand_id
1 'polypeptide(L)'
;MHRVAIQNTKEEYTCSSEDNLLKGMEQLNRKGIPVGCRGGGCGVCRVRIESGEYRTLKMSRQHVTAEEQAQGVVLACRCFPLTDLELSAIGKMEKCIAKHFAKQPMHT
;
A
#
# COMPACT_ATOMS: atom_id res chain seq x y z
N MET A 1 -5.90 -0.32 -16.12
CA MET A 1 -5.58 -1.28 -15.05
C MET A 1 -4.06 -1.43 -15.01
N HIS A 2 -3.48 -1.43 -13.83
CA HIS A 2 -2.03 -1.51 -13.61
C HIS A 2 -1.70 -2.64 -12.65
N ARG A 3 -0.57 -3.31 -12.85
CA ARG A 3 -0.03 -4.30 -11.93
C ARG A 3 0.62 -3.59 -10.75
N VAL A 4 0.32 -4.02 -9.53
CA VAL A 4 0.97 -3.55 -8.31
C VAL A 4 1.57 -4.71 -7.55
N ALA A 5 2.89 -4.70 -7.37
CA ALA A 5 3.64 -5.73 -6.65
C ALA A 5 4.05 -5.24 -5.25
N ILE A 6 3.80 -6.08 -4.24
CA ILE A 6 4.18 -5.84 -2.83
C ILE A 6 5.46 -6.64 -2.54
N GLN A 7 6.61 -5.98 -2.59
CA GLN A 7 7.93 -6.63 -2.58
C GLN A 7 8.18 -7.48 -1.34
N ASN A 8 7.83 -6.97 -0.15
CA ASN A 8 8.09 -7.68 1.11
C ASN A 8 7.11 -8.83 1.40
N THR A 9 6.09 -9.05 0.56
CA THR A 9 5.20 -10.22 0.65
C THR A 9 5.19 -11.08 -0.60
N LYS A 10 5.77 -10.61 -1.71
CA LYS A 10 5.69 -11.23 -3.04
C LYS A 10 4.26 -11.40 -3.56
N GLU A 11 3.32 -10.61 -3.06
CA GLU A 11 1.94 -10.61 -3.55
C GLU A 11 1.81 -9.55 -4.65
N GLU A 12 0.89 -9.77 -5.56
CA GLU A 12 0.56 -8.80 -6.62
C GLU A 12 -0.93 -8.74 -6.87
N TYR A 13 -1.42 -7.57 -7.26
CA TYR A 13 -2.81 -7.33 -7.60
C TYR A 13 -2.93 -6.31 -8.73
N THR A 14 -4.07 -6.31 -9.40
CA THR A 14 -4.41 -5.28 -10.38
C THR A 14 -5.15 -4.13 -9.74
N CYS A 15 -4.83 -2.90 -10.13
CA CYS A 15 -5.45 -1.70 -9.58
C CYS A 15 -5.81 -0.72 -10.71
N SER A 16 -7.00 -0.13 -10.65
CA SER A 16 -7.41 0.95 -11.55
C SER A 16 -6.75 2.26 -11.12
N SER A 17 -6.48 3.16 -12.07
CA SER A 17 -5.99 4.52 -11.78
C SER A 17 -7.03 5.39 -11.03
N GLU A 18 -8.29 4.94 -10.99
CA GLU A 18 -9.38 5.54 -10.22
C GLU A 18 -9.45 5.00 -8.77
N ASP A 19 -8.85 3.84 -8.52
CA ASP A 19 -8.85 3.21 -7.21
C ASP A 19 -7.53 3.48 -6.48
N ASN A 20 -7.64 3.68 -5.16
CA ASN A 20 -6.45 3.81 -4.35
C ASN A 20 -5.82 2.44 -4.07
N LEU A 21 -4.52 2.44 -3.79
CA LEU A 21 -3.76 1.21 -3.58
C LEU A 21 -4.34 0.35 -2.45
N LEU A 22 -4.86 0.95 -1.37
CA LEU A 22 -5.47 0.19 -0.28
C LEU A 22 -6.71 -0.59 -0.76
N LYS A 23 -7.58 0.03 -1.56
CA LYS A 23 -8.75 -0.66 -2.14
C LYS A 23 -8.34 -1.81 -3.05
N GLY A 24 -7.27 -1.65 -3.84
CA GLY A 24 -6.71 -2.76 -4.63
C GLY A 24 -6.15 -3.89 -3.74
N MET A 25 -5.44 -3.56 -2.66
CA MET A 25 -4.93 -4.56 -1.71
C MET A 25 -6.03 -5.37 -1.04
N GLU A 26 -7.20 -4.78 -0.79
CA GLU A 26 -8.36 -5.51 -0.23
C GLU A 26 -8.83 -6.64 -1.17
N GLN A 27 -8.59 -6.53 -2.48
CA GLN A 27 -8.96 -7.55 -3.47
C GLN A 27 -8.08 -8.80 -3.42
N LEU A 28 -6.92 -8.74 -2.73
CA LEU A 28 -6.10 -9.93 -2.47
C LEU A 28 -6.85 -10.96 -1.61
N ASN A 29 -7.92 -10.57 -0.90
CA ASN A 29 -8.66 -11.43 0.02
C ASN A 29 -7.78 -12.10 1.09
N ARG A 30 -6.65 -11.47 1.41
CA ARG A 30 -5.69 -11.93 2.41
C ARG A 30 -5.99 -11.33 3.77
N LYS A 31 -5.83 -12.13 4.82
CA LYS A 31 -5.88 -11.62 6.19
C LYS A 31 -4.66 -10.73 6.44
N GLY A 32 -4.84 -9.64 7.17
CA GLY A 32 -3.73 -8.81 7.65
C GLY A 32 -3.48 -7.50 6.92
N ILE A 33 -4.25 -7.16 5.88
CA ILE A 33 -4.27 -5.80 5.32
C ILE A 33 -5.03 -4.89 6.31
N PRO A 34 -4.37 -3.95 7.02
CA PRO A 34 -5.05 -3.10 7.99
C PRO A 34 -5.81 -1.98 7.28
N VAL A 35 -7.14 -2.02 7.37
CA VAL A 35 -8.00 -0.93 6.91
C VAL A 35 -8.24 0.03 8.08
N GLY A 36 -7.78 1.26 7.92
CA GLY A 36 -8.01 2.35 8.87
C GLY A 36 -9.04 3.37 8.36
N CYS A 37 -8.79 4.65 8.62
CA CYS A 37 -9.72 5.75 8.35
C CYS A 37 -10.09 6.00 6.87
N ARG A 38 -9.36 5.44 5.89
CA ARG A 38 -9.45 5.73 4.44
C ARG A 38 -9.25 7.20 4.00
N GLY A 39 -9.18 8.16 4.93
CA GLY A 39 -9.00 9.59 4.67
C GLY A 39 -7.57 10.11 4.82
N GLY A 40 -6.58 9.25 5.09
CA GLY A 40 -5.19 9.65 5.26
C GLY A 40 -4.82 10.23 6.65
N GLY A 41 -5.67 10.03 7.66
CA GLY A 41 -5.52 10.58 9.00
C GLY A 41 -4.97 9.64 10.08
N CYS A 42 -4.90 8.32 9.86
CA CYS A 42 -4.49 7.35 10.91
C CYS A 42 -3.10 6.73 10.73
N GLY A 43 -2.50 6.86 9.54
CA GLY A 43 -1.15 6.37 9.25
C GLY A 43 -0.96 4.84 9.23
N VAL A 44 -2.02 4.02 9.35
CA VAL A 44 -1.85 2.56 9.42
C VAL A 44 -1.47 1.92 8.07
N CYS A 45 -1.84 2.56 6.97
CA CYS A 45 -1.63 2.05 5.61
C CYS A 45 -0.38 2.64 4.91
N ARG A 46 0.70 2.86 5.67
CA ARG A 46 1.95 3.39 5.12
C ARG A 46 2.62 2.37 4.20
N VAL A 47 3.08 2.85 3.05
CA VAL A 47 3.86 2.11 2.06
C VAL A 47 4.98 2.99 1.53
N ARG A 48 6.03 2.39 0.98
CA ARG A 48 7.03 3.05 0.13
C ARG A 48 6.82 2.60 -1.30
N ILE A 49 6.71 3.54 -2.25
CA ILE A 49 6.76 3.23 -3.68
C ILE A 49 8.23 3.11 -4.07
N GLU A 50 8.60 1.95 -4.61
CA GLU A 50 9.97 1.63 -5.04
C GLU A 50 10.14 1.94 -6.54
N SER A 51 9.08 1.75 -7.33
CA SER A 51 9.10 2.04 -8.76
C SER A 51 7.71 2.35 -9.34
N GLY A 52 7.71 3.07 -10.47
CA GLY A 52 6.53 3.45 -11.23
C GLY A 52 5.90 4.79 -10.82
N GLU A 53 4.95 5.26 -11.62
CA GLU A 53 4.32 6.57 -11.46
C GLU A 53 2.98 6.48 -10.72
N TYR A 54 2.74 7.45 -9.85
CA TYR A 54 1.55 7.52 -9.03
C TYR A 54 1.14 8.96 -8.77
N ARG A 55 -0.13 9.14 -8.42
CA ARG A 55 -0.65 10.40 -7.87
C ARG A 55 -1.12 10.20 -6.44
N THR A 56 -1.04 11.26 -5.65
CA THR A 56 -1.53 11.25 -4.28
C THR A 56 -2.55 12.34 -4.02
N LEU A 57 -3.45 12.09 -3.09
CA LEU A 57 -4.29 13.12 -2.48
C LEU A 57 -3.69 13.56 -1.13
N LYS A 58 -4.19 14.68 -0.57
CA LYS A 58 -3.74 15.19 0.73
C LYS A 58 -3.79 14.11 1.81
N MET A 59 -2.73 14.04 2.62
CA MET A 59 -2.54 13.11 3.73
C MET A 59 -1.97 13.85 4.96
N SER A 60 -2.12 13.27 6.15
CA SER A 60 -1.66 13.90 7.39
C SER A 60 -0.13 13.98 7.46
N ARG A 61 0.38 15.20 7.69
CA ARG A 61 1.82 15.46 7.92
C ARG A 61 2.36 14.87 9.22
N GLN A 62 1.47 14.48 10.12
CA GLN A 62 1.85 13.76 11.34
C GLN A 62 2.27 12.30 11.07
N HIS A 63 1.94 11.76 9.89
CA HIS A 63 2.21 10.36 9.53
C HIS A 63 3.12 10.20 8.31
N VAL A 64 3.14 11.21 7.44
CA VAL A 64 4.00 11.27 6.26
C VAL A 64 4.50 12.71 6.11
N THR A 65 5.78 12.94 6.40
CA THR A 65 6.38 14.26 6.22
C THR A 65 6.51 14.62 4.73
N ALA A 66 6.88 15.86 4.43
CA ALA A 66 7.10 16.26 3.04
C ALA A 66 8.31 15.52 2.43
N GLU A 67 9.36 15.35 3.23
CA GLU A 67 10.60 14.65 2.86
C GLU A 67 10.34 13.16 2.64
N GLU A 68 9.60 12.52 3.55
CA GLU A 68 9.18 11.13 3.39
C GLU A 68 8.34 10.96 2.11
N GLN A 69 7.41 11.87 1.83
CA GLN A 69 6.62 11.84 0.60
C GLN A 69 7.47 12.01 -0.66
N ALA A 70 8.48 12.88 -0.63
CA ALA A 70 9.44 13.05 -1.72
C ALA A 70 10.31 11.80 -1.93
N GLN A 71 10.51 10.99 -0.89
CA GLN A 71 11.21 9.70 -0.94
C GLN A 71 10.29 8.51 -1.24
N GLY A 72 9.07 8.76 -1.75
CA GLY A 72 8.13 7.69 -2.13
C GLY A 72 7.32 7.10 -0.99
N VAL A 73 7.44 7.61 0.23
CA VAL A 73 6.64 7.13 1.37
C VAL A 73 5.27 7.80 1.37
N VAL A 74 4.21 7.00 1.29
CA VAL A 74 2.84 7.48 1.12
C VAL A 74 1.85 6.67 1.96
N LEU A 75 0.60 7.15 2.04
CA LEU A 75 -0.52 6.37 2.57
C LEU A 75 -1.27 5.71 1.42
N ALA A 76 -1.36 4.37 1.42
CA ALA A 76 -1.98 3.59 0.35
C ALA A 76 -3.44 4.01 0.08
N CYS A 77 -4.19 4.44 1.11
CA CYS A 77 -5.56 4.95 0.95
C CYS A 77 -5.68 6.29 0.21
N ARG A 78 -4.56 6.99 -0.01
CA ARG A 78 -4.49 8.29 -0.70
C ARG A 78 -3.56 8.25 -1.91
N CYS A 79 -3.08 7.08 -2.31
CA CYS A 79 -2.17 6.89 -3.45
C CYS A 79 -2.88 6.09 -4.55
N PHE A 80 -2.70 6.49 -5.80
CA PHE A 80 -3.37 5.92 -6.99
C PHE A 80 -2.31 5.65 -8.07
N PRO A 81 -2.29 4.46 -8.68
CA PRO A 81 -1.31 4.12 -9.71
C PRO A 81 -1.61 4.85 -11.02
N LEU A 82 -0.56 5.27 -11.73
CA LEU A 82 -0.62 5.77 -13.10
C LEU A 82 0.07 4.82 -14.09
N THR A 83 1.01 4.01 -13.58
CA THR A 83 1.64 2.89 -14.30
C THR A 83 1.62 1.64 -13.41
N ASP A 84 2.23 0.57 -13.90
CA ASP A 84 2.61 -0.54 -13.02
C ASP A 84 3.52 -0.02 -11.89
N LEU A 85 3.31 -0.53 -10.68
CA LEU A 85 3.97 -0.09 -9.46
C LEU A 85 4.62 -1.24 -8.72
N GLU A 86 5.75 -0.94 -8.09
CA GLU A 86 6.30 -1.77 -7.02
C GLU A 86 6.31 -0.98 -5.72
N LEU A 87 5.90 -1.63 -4.64
CA LEU A 87 5.84 -1.01 -3.32
C LEU A 87 6.26 -1.98 -2.23
N SER A 88 6.65 -1.41 -1.10
CA SER A 88 6.90 -2.12 0.15
C SER A 88 5.92 -1.65 1.22
N ALA A 89 5.26 -2.57 1.91
CA ALA A 89 4.52 -2.21 3.12
C ALA A 89 5.51 -1.82 4.23
N ILE A 90 5.25 -0.75 4.99
CA ILE A 90 6.15 -0.30 6.07
C ILE A 90 5.40 -0.03 7.38
N GLY A 91 6.13 -0.05 8.49
CA GLY A 91 5.60 0.37 9.80
C GLY A 91 4.47 -0.53 10.30
N LYS A 92 3.29 0.04 10.58
CA LYS A 92 2.14 -0.74 11.08
C LYS A 92 1.61 -1.71 10.01
N MET A 93 1.59 -1.28 8.75
CA MET A 93 1.13 -2.09 7.62
C MET A 93 1.94 -3.39 7.52
N GLU A 94 3.26 -3.26 7.48
CA GLU A 94 4.20 -4.38 7.42
C GLU A 94 4.00 -5.37 8.56
N LYS A 95 3.89 -4.89 9.81
CA LYS A 95 3.69 -5.75 10.99
C LYS A 95 2.39 -6.55 10.91
N CYS A 96 1.30 -5.91 10.46
CA CYS A 96 0.01 -6.57 10.30
C CYS A 96 0.08 -7.63 9.20
N ILE A 97 0.69 -7.30 8.08
CA ILE A 97 0.88 -8.19 6.94
C ILE A 97 1.77 -9.38 7.34
N ALA A 98 3.01 -9.14 7.78
CA ALA A 98 3.98 -10.19 8.11
C ALA A 98 3.41 -11.24 9.09
N LYS A 99 2.62 -10.80 10.09
CA LYS A 99 1.97 -11.69 11.07
C LYS A 99 0.98 -12.69 10.43
N HIS A 100 0.29 -12.29 9.36
CA HIS A 100 -0.76 -13.08 8.75
C HIS A 100 -0.30 -13.80 7.48
N PHE A 101 0.64 -13.23 6.72
CA PHE A 101 1.20 -13.84 5.51
C PHE A 101 2.23 -14.94 5.82
N ALA A 102 3.03 -14.82 6.88
CA ALA A 102 3.95 -15.90 7.28
C ALA A 102 3.25 -17.19 7.74
N LYS A 103 1.92 -17.14 7.96
CA LYS A 103 1.11 -18.29 8.42
C LYS A 103 0.28 -18.95 7.32
N GLN A 104 0.24 -18.38 6.12
CA GLN A 104 -0.45 -18.99 4.98
C GLN A 104 0.60 -19.53 4.03
N PRO A 105 0.93 -20.84 4.05
CA PRO A 105 1.65 -21.41 2.93
C PRO A 105 0.86 -21.14 1.65
N MET A 106 1.56 -20.86 0.55
CA MET A 106 1.01 -20.91 -0.81
C MET A 106 0.09 -22.12 -0.89
N HIS A 107 -1.22 -21.90 -0.95
CA HIS A 107 -2.15 -22.99 -1.23
C HIS A 107 -1.94 -23.35 -2.70
N THR A 108 -1.33 -24.53 -2.90
CA THR A 108 -1.26 -25.28 -4.16
C THR A 108 -2.63 -25.44 -4.78
#